data_AF-A0A9D4SXW3-F1
#
_entry.id   AF-A0A9D4SXW3-F1
#
_cell.length_a   1.000
_cell.length_b   1.000
_cell.length_c   1.000
_cell.angle_alpha   90.00
_cell.angle_beta   90.00
_cell.angle_gamma   90.00
#
_symmetry.space_group_name_H-M   'P 1'
#
loop_
_entity.id
_entity.type
_entity.pdbx_description
1 polymer ?
#
loop_
_entity_poly.entity_id
_entity_poly.type
_entity_poly.pdbx_seq_one_letter_code
_entity_poly.pdbx_strand_id
1 'polypeptide(L)'
;MYAYVRFRDDNHRAVVETTDFRNFNPKHKDDSENKWYEVFWQDEVQSDYFKAQVVRLYASREDAEKRGKRVPIPPPPSDDSDASSSDEWEPKVFLGNGVEISRAAFNHLMSRPKDSIFVREASVAIFSTAGLLGRSVTGPVSNRTKTDHKPALDSLKYEALSGMC
;
A
#
# COMPACT_ATOMS: atom_id res chain seq x y z
N MET A 1 -32.98 -1.24 -11.57
CA MET A 1 -31.65 -0.63 -11.36
C MET A 1 -31.06 -1.29 -10.13
N TYR A 2 -29.75 -1.51 -10.08
CA TYR A 2 -29.12 -2.29 -9.02
C TYR A 2 -28.18 -1.42 -8.22
N ALA A 3 -28.19 -1.57 -6.91
CA ALA A 3 -27.30 -0.87 -6.00
C ALA A 3 -26.34 -1.87 -5.37
N TYR A 4 -25.06 -1.54 -5.43
CA TYR A 4 -24.06 -2.23 -4.63
C TYR A 4 -24.02 -1.58 -3.27
N VAL A 5 -24.43 -2.33 -2.26
CA VAL A 5 -24.55 -1.84 -0.88
C VAL A 5 -23.54 -2.49 0.04
N ARG A 6 -23.23 -1.76 1.10
CA ARG A 6 -22.42 -2.20 2.22
C ARG A 6 -23.24 -2.07 3.50
N PHE A 7 -23.51 -3.20 4.16
CA PHE A 7 -24.25 -3.22 5.42
C PHE A 7 -23.39 -2.66 6.57
N ARG A 8 -24.04 -1.99 7.52
CA ARG A 8 -23.35 -1.36 8.66
C ARG A 8 -22.81 -2.38 9.64
N ASP A 9 -23.63 -3.37 9.98
CA ASP A 9 -23.36 -4.30 11.07
C ASP A 9 -22.22 -5.26 10.74
N ASP A 10 -22.32 -5.97 9.61
CA ASP A 10 -21.36 -7.04 9.27
C ASP A 10 -20.33 -6.65 8.20
N ASN A 11 -20.35 -5.40 7.73
CA ASN A 11 -19.55 -4.94 6.59
C ASN A 11 -19.76 -5.81 5.31
N HIS A 12 -20.83 -6.61 5.30
CA HIS A 12 -21.21 -7.48 4.20
C HIS A 12 -21.62 -6.65 3.00
N ARG A 13 -21.38 -7.16 1.79
CA ARG A 13 -21.67 -6.45 0.55
C ARG A 13 -22.57 -7.28 -0.32
N ALA A 14 -23.68 -6.69 -0.73
CA ALA A 14 -24.66 -7.33 -1.57
C ALA A 14 -25.04 -6.42 -2.74
N VAL A 15 -25.50 -7.05 -3.82
CA VAL A 15 -26.17 -6.36 -4.91
C VAL A 15 -27.66 -6.48 -4.63
N VAL A 16 -28.33 -5.35 -4.46
CA VAL A 16 -29.76 -5.29 -4.15
C VAL A 16 -30.47 -4.41 -5.18
N GLU A 17 -31.73 -4.68 -5.47
CA GLU A 17 -32.52 -3.85 -6.38
C GLU A 17 -32.85 -2.52 -5.71
N THR A 18 -32.84 -1.43 -6.48
CA THR A 18 -33.15 -0.09 -5.95
C THR A 18 -34.58 0.03 -5.42
N THR A 19 -35.48 -0.89 -5.79
CA THR A 19 -36.87 -0.98 -5.31
C THR A 19 -36.98 -1.43 -3.85
N ASP A 20 -35.96 -2.14 -3.35
CA ASP A 20 -35.94 -2.69 -1.99
C ASP A 20 -35.46 -1.66 -0.94
N PHE A 21 -35.15 -0.45 -1.38
CA PHE A 21 -34.70 0.62 -0.51
C PHE A 21 -35.85 1.50 -0.05
N ARG A 22 -35.87 1.79 1.25
CA ARG A 22 -36.79 2.76 1.82
C ARG A 22 -36.31 4.18 1.53
N ASN A 23 -37.15 4.96 0.86
CA ASN A 23 -36.92 6.38 0.56
C ASN A 23 -35.68 6.67 -0.32
N PHE A 24 -35.33 5.74 -1.20
CA PHE A 24 -34.23 5.91 -2.16
C PHE A 24 -34.78 5.82 -3.57
N ASN A 25 -34.72 6.93 -4.32
CA ASN A 25 -35.19 6.99 -5.69
C ASN A 25 -34.13 7.62 -6.60
N PRO A 26 -33.05 6.88 -6.91
CA PRO A 26 -31.96 7.41 -7.71
C PRO A 26 -32.42 7.61 -9.16
N LYS A 27 -32.39 8.85 -9.64
CA LYS A 27 -32.74 9.16 -11.04
C LYS A 27 -31.58 8.92 -12.01
N HIS A 28 -30.33 8.88 -11.52
CA HIS A 28 -29.13 8.73 -12.34
C HIS A 28 -28.09 7.83 -11.67
N LYS A 29 -27.19 7.24 -12.47
CA LYS A 29 -26.12 6.32 -12.01
C LYS A 29 -25.09 6.96 -11.07
N ASP A 30 -25.02 8.30 -11.06
CA ASP A 30 -24.11 9.10 -10.24
C ASP A 30 -24.79 9.68 -8.98
N ASP A 31 -26.08 9.41 -8.79
CA ASP A 31 -26.85 9.88 -7.62
C ASP A 31 -26.62 8.97 -6.40
N SER A 32 -25.39 8.51 -6.20
CA SER A 32 -25.00 7.76 -5.02
C SER A 32 -24.61 8.76 -3.92
N GLU A 33 -25.60 9.17 -3.12
CA GLU A 33 -25.33 9.96 -1.92
C GLU A 33 -24.63 9.09 -0.87
N ASN A 34 -23.66 9.68 -0.15
CA ASN A 34 -22.95 9.03 0.96
C ASN A 34 -23.83 8.92 2.22
N LYS A 35 -25.07 8.45 2.07
CA LYS A 35 -26.08 8.32 3.13
C LYS A 35 -26.39 6.84 3.38
N TRP A 36 -26.90 6.59 4.58
CA TRP A 36 -27.34 5.27 5.01
C TRP A 36 -28.83 5.13 4.73
N TYR A 37 -29.22 4.02 4.11
CA TYR A 37 -30.60 3.70 3.77
C TYR A 37 -31.00 2.38 4.40
N GLU A 38 -32.30 2.23 4.67
CA GLU A 38 -32.87 0.94 5.05
C GLU A 38 -33.11 0.14 3.77
N VAL A 39 -32.38 -0.95 3.61
CA VAL A 39 -32.53 -1.86 2.47
C VAL A 39 -33.13 -3.16 2.97
N PHE A 40 -34.14 -3.65 2.25
CA PHE A 40 -34.69 -4.97 2.49
C PHE A 40 -33.69 -6.02 2.01
N TRP A 41 -33.29 -6.90 2.92
CA TRP A 41 -32.43 -8.02 2.59
C TRP A 41 -33.10 -9.31 3.04
N GLN A 42 -33.21 -10.25 2.11
CA GLN A 42 -33.78 -11.58 2.32
C GLN A 42 -32.68 -12.61 2.12
N ASP A 43 -32.47 -13.41 3.16
CA ASP A 43 -31.66 -14.62 3.15
C ASP A 43 -32.56 -15.86 3.36
N GLU A 44 -31.99 -17.06 3.35
CA GLU A 44 -32.76 -18.30 3.56
C GLU A 44 -33.34 -18.40 4.98
N VAL A 45 -32.79 -17.62 5.92
CA VAL A 45 -33.12 -17.69 7.35
C VAL A 45 -33.78 -16.42 7.89
N GLN A 46 -33.51 -15.25 7.30
CA GLN A 46 -34.02 -13.96 7.81
C GLN A 46 -34.34 -12.99 6.67
N SER A 47 -35.52 -12.36 6.74
CA SER A 47 -35.94 -11.29 5.85
C SER A 47 -36.27 -10.05 6.68
N ASP A 48 -35.33 -9.12 6.76
CA ASP A 48 -35.46 -7.91 7.59
C ASP A 48 -34.91 -6.69 6.85
N TYR A 49 -35.20 -5.50 7.40
CA TYR A 49 -34.64 -4.25 6.91
C TYR A 49 -33.35 -3.93 7.64
N PHE A 50 -32.27 -3.78 6.89
CA PHE A 50 -30.96 -3.48 7.45
C PHE A 50 -30.46 -2.13 6.96
N LYS A 51 -29.66 -1.46 7.79
CA LYS A 51 -29.02 -0.20 7.41
C LYS A 51 -27.81 -0.48 6.53
N ALA A 52 -27.88 -0.02 5.29
CA ALA A 52 -26.81 -0.17 4.32
C ALA A 52 -26.48 1.14 3.61
N GLN A 53 -25.22 1.27 3.22
CA GLN A 53 -24.71 2.40 2.46
C GLN A 53 -24.65 2.03 0.97
N VAL A 54 -25.23 2.87 0.11
CA VAL A 54 -25.13 2.70 -1.34
C VAL A 54 -23.74 3.14 -1.78
N VAL A 55 -22.91 2.18 -2.19
CA VAL A 55 -21.54 2.44 -2.63
C VAL A 55 -21.52 2.84 -4.10
N ARG A 56 -22.36 2.20 -4.92
CA ARG A 56 -22.45 2.49 -6.36
C ARG A 56 -23.74 1.96 -6.96
N LEU A 57 -24.20 2.61 -8.02
CA LEU A 57 -25.39 2.22 -8.78
C LEU A 57 -25.02 1.63 -10.14
N TYR A 58 -25.81 0.66 -10.58
CA TYR A 58 -25.60 -0.13 -11.78
C TYR A 58 -26.91 -0.23 -12.57
N ALA A 59 -26.83 -0.15 -13.90
CA ALA A 59 -28.00 -0.36 -14.75
C ALA A 59 -28.43 -1.83 -14.82
N SER A 60 -27.48 -2.77 -14.69
CA SER A 60 -27.73 -4.21 -14.80
C SER A 60 -27.06 -4.99 -13.67
N ARG A 61 -27.69 -6.10 -13.26
CA ARG A 61 -27.21 -7.01 -12.21
C ARG A 61 -25.86 -7.61 -12.54
N GLU A 62 -25.70 -8.07 -13.79
CA GLU A 62 -24.43 -8.65 -14.27
C GLU A 62 -23.27 -7.67 -14.13
N ASP A 63 -23.50 -6.37 -14.33
CA ASP A 63 -22.45 -5.35 -14.22
C ASP A 63 -22.03 -5.11 -12.76
N ALA A 64 -23.00 -5.24 -11.84
CA ALA A 64 -22.76 -5.16 -10.41
C ALA A 64 -21.97 -6.39 -9.90
N GLU A 65 -22.25 -7.58 -10.43
CA GLU A 65 -21.58 -8.85 -10.07
C GLU A 65 -20.20 -8.99 -10.74
N LYS A 66 -19.99 -8.42 -11.94
CA LYS A 66 -18.71 -8.44 -12.68
C LYS A 66 -17.62 -7.57 -12.06
N ARG A 67 -17.92 -6.73 -11.07
CA ARG A 67 -16.88 -6.04 -10.29
C ARG A 67 -16.10 -7.07 -9.49
N GLY A 68 -15.01 -7.47 -10.13
CA GLY A 68 -14.05 -8.44 -9.67
C GLY A 68 -13.75 -8.26 -8.20
N LYS A 69 -13.82 -9.38 -7.50
CA LYS A 69 -13.03 -9.71 -6.34
C LYS A 69 -11.76 -8.85 -6.41
N ARG A 70 -11.66 -7.81 -5.58
CA ARG A 70 -10.31 -7.33 -5.22
C ARG A 70 -9.75 -8.56 -4.54
N VAL A 71 -8.99 -9.36 -5.28
CA VAL A 71 -8.30 -10.50 -4.73
C VAL A 71 -7.53 -9.88 -3.56
N PRO A 72 -7.81 -10.27 -2.30
CA PRO A 72 -6.94 -9.89 -1.21
C PRO A 72 -5.58 -10.35 -1.70
N ILE A 73 -4.70 -9.40 -1.99
CA ILE A 73 -3.31 -9.74 -2.27
C ILE A 73 -2.93 -10.46 -0.99
N PRO A 74 -2.66 -11.78 -1.01
CA PRO A 74 -2.16 -12.44 0.18
C PRO A 74 -1.01 -11.56 0.67
N PRO A 75 -0.88 -11.34 1.99
CA PRO A 75 0.32 -10.68 2.48
C PRO A 75 1.49 -11.36 1.76
N PRO A 76 2.40 -10.59 1.14
CA PRO A 76 3.58 -11.20 0.54
C PRO A 76 4.11 -12.19 1.58
N PRO A 77 4.49 -13.41 1.17
CA PRO A 77 5.07 -14.36 2.13
C PRO A 77 6.05 -13.53 2.95
N SER A 78 5.90 -13.57 4.28
CA SER A 78 6.88 -12.96 5.16
C SER A 78 8.17 -13.70 4.85
N ASP A 79 8.92 -13.15 3.90
CA ASP A 79 10.26 -13.55 3.57
C ASP A 79 11.09 -12.94 4.70
N ASP A 80 10.84 -13.45 5.91
CA ASP A 80 11.78 -13.48 7.02
C ASP A 80 12.87 -14.52 6.67
N SER A 81 13.33 -14.55 5.41
CA SER A 81 14.68 -14.99 5.11
C SER A 81 15.62 -13.86 5.55
N ASP A 82 15.62 -13.60 6.86
CA ASP A 82 16.84 -13.21 7.54
C ASP A 82 17.75 -14.44 7.44
N ALA A 83 18.36 -14.59 6.26
CA ALA A 83 19.41 -15.54 6.00
C ALA A 83 20.65 -15.05 6.73
N SER A 84 20.59 -15.11 8.06
CA SER A 84 21.77 -15.17 8.89
C SER A 84 22.36 -16.57 8.75
N SER A 85 23.65 -16.60 8.45
CA SER A 85 24.56 -17.75 8.51
C SER A 85 24.76 -18.54 7.20
N SER A 86 25.76 -18.11 6.44
CA SER A 86 27.03 -18.85 6.40
C SER A 86 28.16 -17.88 6.10
N ASP A 87 29.04 -17.75 7.09
CA ASP A 87 30.27 -16.99 7.05
C ASP A 87 31.25 -17.70 6.10
N GLU A 88 31.11 -17.56 4.77
CA GLU A 88 32.13 -18.01 3.81
C GLU A 88 32.15 -17.14 2.55
N TRP A 89 33.20 -16.31 2.43
CA TRP A 89 33.77 -15.75 1.19
C TRP A 89 32.79 -15.20 0.14
N GLU A 90 31.69 -14.59 0.55
CA GLU A 90 30.85 -13.79 -0.34
C GLU A 90 31.70 -12.62 -0.88
N PRO A 91 31.95 -12.54 -2.20
CA PRO A 91 32.74 -11.45 -2.75
C PRO A 91 32.08 -10.12 -2.44
N LYS A 92 32.80 -9.24 -1.75
CA LYS A 92 32.35 -7.88 -1.44
C LYS A 92 32.92 -6.89 -2.45
N VAL A 93 32.16 -5.84 -2.72
CA VAL A 93 32.54 -4.73 -3.60
C VAL A 93 32.76 -3.49 -2.74
N PHE A 94 33.94 -2.90 -2.86
CA PHE A 94 34.26 -1.63 -2.21
C PHE A 94 33.70 -0.46 -3.02
N LEU A 95 32.86 0.35 -2.38
CA LEU A 95 32.23 1.54 -2.98
C LEU A 95 33.05 2.82 -2.70
N GLY A 96 34.03 2.75 -1.80
CA GLY A 96 34.81 3.89 -1.31
C GLY A 96 34.50 4.21 0.16
N ASN A 97 35.34 5.03 0.80
CA ASN A 97 35.19 5.49 2.19
C ASN A 97 34.96 4.35 3.22
N GLY A 98 35.53 3.17 2.98
CA GLY A 98 35.35 2.00 3.85
C GLY A 98 33.96 1.35 3.77
N VAL A 99 33.13 1.73 2.80
CA VAL A 99 31.82 1.13 2.55
C VAL A 99 31.95 -0.03 1.59
N GLU A 100 31.41 -1.16 2.00
CA GLU A 100 31.37 -2.40 1.23
C GLU A 100 29.93 -2.93 1.17
N ILE A 101 29.58 -3.51 0.02
CA ILE A 101 28.32 -4.24 -0.15
C ILE A 101 28.61 -5.59 -0.82
N SER A 102 27.70 -6.56 -0.69
CA SER A 102 27.87 -7.85 -1.36
C SER A 102 27.82 -7.70 -2.88
N ARG A 103 28.56 -8.55 -3.61
CA ARG A 103 28.57 -8.54 -5.08
C ARG A 103 27.18 -8.81 -5.66
N ALA A 104 26.41 -9.67 -5.02
CA ALA A 104 25.02 -9.94 -5.41
C ALA A 104 24.16 -8.66 -5.31
N ALA A 105 24.26 -7.93 -4.21
CA ALA A 105 23.57 -6.66 -4.04
C ALA A 105 24.04 -5.62 -5.07
N PHE A 106 25.35 -5.52 -5.30
CA PHE A 106 25.91 -4.59 -6.31
C PHE A 106 25.36 -4.87 -7.72
N ASN A 107 25.38 -6.13 -8.16
CA ASN A 107 24.85 -6.52 -9.46
C ASN A 107 23.33 -6.24 -9.56
N HIS A 108 22.58 -6.48 -8.47
CA HIS A 108 21.16 -6.19 -8.41
C HIS A 108 20.89 -4.69 -8.59
N LEU A 109 21.63 -3.85 -7.87
CA LEU A 109 21.53 -2.39 -7.96
C LEU A 109 21.82 -1.90 -9.39
N MET A 110 22.91 -2.37 -9.99
CA MET A 110 23.29 -1.97 -11.36
C MET A 110 22.31 -2.43 -12.44
N SER A 111 21.44 -3.40 -12.14
CA SER A 111 20.37 -3.84 -13.05
C SER A 111 19.12 -2.96 -13.02
N ARG A 112 19.03 -1.98 -12.11
CA ARG A 112 17.81 -1.17 -11.94
C ARG A 112 17.62 -0.19 -13.10
N PRO A 113 16.39 -0.08 -13.65
CA PRO A 113 16.15 0.73 -14.85
C PRO A 113 15.98 2.23 -14.59
N LYS A 114 15.88 2.65 -13.31
CA LYS A 114 15.65 4.05 -12.92
C LYS A 114 16.55 4.42 -11.75
N ASP A 115 17.15 5.59 -11.83
CA ASP A 115 18.05 6.13 -10.81
C ASP A 115 17.36 6.27 -9.44
N SER A 116 16.09 6.67 -9.42
CA SER A 116 15.34 6.79 -8.16
C SER A 116 15.12 5.45 -7.46
N ILE A 117 15.03 4.35 -8.23
CA ILE A 117 14.93 2.99 -7.69
C ILE A 117 16.30 2.55 -7.21
N PHE A 118 17.35 2.79 -8.03
CA PHE A 118 18.74 2.52 -7.67
C PHE A 118 19.12 3.21 -6.35
N VAL A 119 18.94 4.53 -6.24
CA VAL A 119 19.31 5.31 -5.05
C VAL A 119 18.58 4.80 -3.82
N ARG A 120 17.29 4.47 -3.94
CA ARG A 120 16.50 3.94 -2.82
C ARG A 120 17.06 2.61 -2.33
N GLU A 121 17.29 1.66 -3.23
CA GLU A 121 17.80 0.33 -2.86
C GLU A 121 19.25 0.38 -2.39
N ALA A 122 20.09 1.22 -3.00
CA ALA A 122 21.48 1.44 -2.60
C ALA A 122 21.55 2.09 -1.20
N SER A 123 20.65 3.03 -0.91
CA SER A 123 20.54 3.62 0.43
C SER A 123 20.23 2.55 1.48
N VAL A 124 19.32 1.62 1.18
CA VAL A 124 19.00 0.51 2.09
C VAL A 124 20.19 -0.43 2.25
N ALA A 125 20.91 -0.75 1.17
CA ALA A 125 22.09 -1.61 1.22
C ALA A 125 23.23 -1.02 2.09
N ILE A 126 23.43 0.30 2.05
CA ILE A 126 24.53 0.99 2.75
C ILE A 126 24.19 1.34 4.20
N PHE A 127 22.94 1.80 4.45
CA PHE A 127 22.53 2.35 5.75
C PHE A 127 21.62 1.41 6.55
N SER A 128 21.06 0.36 5.94
CA SER A 128 19.95 -0.45 6.43
C SER A 128 18.64 0.34 6.62
N THR A 129 17.51 -0.36 6.64
CA THR A 129 16.19 0.26 6.87
C THR A 129 16.10 0.95 8.22
N ALA A 130 16.66 0.33 9.26
CA ALA A 130 16.68 0.88 10.63
C ALA A 130 17.54 2.16 10.71
N GLY A 131 18.67 2.20 9.99
CA GLY A 131 19.55 3.36 9.96
C GLY A 131 18.95 4.59 9.27
N LEU A 132 17.98 4.40 8.36
CA LEU A 132 17.31 5.49 7.64
C LEU A 132 16.11 6.09 8.38
N LEU A 133 15.37 5.28 9.15
CA LEU A 133 14.07 5.66 9.71
C LEU A 133 14.14 6.90 10.64
N GLY A 134 15.23 6.99 11.41
CA GLY A 134 15.47 8.07 12.38
C GLY A 134 16.35 9.21 11.89
N ARG A 135 16.82 9.18 10.65
CA ARG A 135 17.83 10.14 10.14
C ARG A 135 17.29 10.95 8.97
N SER A 136 17.94 12.07 8.70
CA SER A 136 17.68 12.91 7.52
C SER A 136 18.96 13.06 6.70
N VAL A 137 18.84 13.41 5.42
CA VAL A 137 20.02 13.58 4.55
C VAL A 137 20.94 14.67 5.08
N THR A 138 20.38 15.82 5.45
CA THR A 138 21.15 17.01 5.82
C THR A 138 21.16 17.33 7.31
N GLY A 139 20.13 16.95 8.09
CA GLY A 139 20.00 17.27 9.52
C GLY A 139 19.00 18.39 9.89
N PRO A 140 18.90 19.51 9.14
CA PRO A 140 17.97 20.59 9.45
C PRO A 140 16.49 20.20 9.39
N VAL A 141 15.67 20.92 10.17
CA VAL A 141 14.21 20.77 10.19
C VAL A 141 13.61 21.33 8.90
N SER A 142 12.54 20.70 8.42
CA SER A 142 11.75 21.27 7.34
C SER A 142 11.09 22.58 7.81
N ASN A 143 11.24 23.64 7.02
CA ASN A 143 10.54 24.92 7.27
C ASN A 143 9.01 24.77 7.33
N ARG A 144 8.46 23.65 6.83
CA ARG A 144 7.01 23.38 6.80
C ARG A 144 6.47 22.73 8.07
N THR A 145 7.29 22.02 8.85
CA THR A 145 6.83 21.24 10.00
C THR A 145 7.77 21.42 11.19
N LYS A 146 7.24 21.87 12.33
CA LYS A 146 7.99 22.04 13.60
C LYS A 146 8.13 20.71 14.36
N THR A 147 8.62 19.67 13.69
CA THR A 147 8.88 18.36 14.33
C THR A 147 10.30 18.31 14.87
N ASP A 148 10.56 17.39 15.80
CA ASP A 148 11.89 17.16 16.36
C ASP A 148 12.96 16.87 15.30
N HIS A 149 14.19 17.28 15.59
CA HIS A 149 15.33 17.18 14.68
C HIS A 149 15.72 15.71 14.45
N LYS A 150 15.79 15.30 13.17
CA LYS A 150 16.42 14.03 12.79
C LYS A 150 17.90 14.27 12.46
N PRO A 151 18.85 13.59 13.11
CA PRO A 151 20.27 13.77 12.82
C PRO A 151 20.59 13.46 11.35
N ALA A 152 21.64 14.11 10.82
CA ALA A 152 22.13 13.89 9.47
C ALA A 152 22.60 12.44 9.28
N LEU A 153 22.67 11.96 8.02
CA LEU A 153 23.27 10.68 7.67
C LEU A 153 24.78 10.66 7.92
N ASP A 154 25.36 9.46 7.94
CA ASP A 154 26.82 9.31 8.03
C ASP A 154 27.45 9.84 6.74
N SER A 155 28.30 10.86 6.88
CA SER A 155 28.88 11.59 5.75
C SER A 155 29.75 10.68 4.87
N LEU A 156 30.49 9.74 5.45
CA LEU A 156 31.37 8.84 4.70
C LEU A 156 30.55 7.91 3.79
N LYS A 157 29.47 7.37 4.35
CA LYS A 157 28.52 6.52 3.63
C LYS A 157 27.72 7.28 2.59
N TYR A 158 27.38 8.53 2.89
CA TYR A 158 26.67 9.41 1.97
C TYR A 158 27.54 9.76 0.75
N GLU A 159 28.81 10.09 0.96
CA GLU A 159 29.76 10.35 -0.12
C GLU A 159 29.99 9.11 -0.99
N ALA A 160 30.12 7.93 -0.38
CA ALA A 160 30.24 6.67 -1.12
C ALA A 160 29.02 6.42 -2.02
N LEU A 161 27.81 6.68 -1.53
CA LEU A 161 26.59 6.58 -2.33
C LEU A 161 26.52 7.64 -3.43
N SER A 162 26.90 8.88 -3.12
CA SER A 162 26.91 9.99 -4.07
C SER A 162 27.91 9.78 -5.20
N GLY A 163 29.01 9.07 -4.98
CA GLY A 163 30.00 8.77 -6.01
C GLY A 163 29.57 7.68 -7.01
N MET A 164 28.47 6.96 -6.74
CA MET A 164 27.95 5.92 -7.65
C MET A 164 26.93 6.45 -8.68
N CYS A 165 26.42 7.66 -8.49
CA CYS A 165 25.43 8.31 -9.36
C CYS A 165 26.12 9.39 -10.20
#